data_AF-A0A6B3H897-F1
#
_entry.id   AF-A0A6B3H897-F1
#
_cell.length_a   1.000
_cell.length_b   1.000
_cell.length_c   1.000
_cell.angle_alpha   90.00
_cell.angle_beta   90.00
_cell.angle_gamma   90.00
#
_symmetry.space_group_name_H-M   'P 1'
#
loop_
_entity.id
_entity.type
_entity.pdbx_description
1 polymer ?
#
loop_
_entity_poly.entity_id
_entity_poly.type
_entity_poly.pdbx_seq_one_letter_code
_entity_poly.pdbx_strand_id
1 'polypeptide(L)'
;ETSAAGPGTLWALLTPLLALLDRVGLVTAPAEELQKVADRLDRTAERCGPAIATYSNPAKTLAAELADSLPLLWTEGAAAGPVGRRFAAVLSELAGRPAL
;
A
#
# COMPACT_ATOMS: atom_id res chain seq x y z
N GLU A 1 16.84 9.73 14.36
CA GLU A 1 16.18 9.31 13.12
C GLU A 1 14.69 9.20 13.37
N THR A 2 13.88 10.01 12.70
CA THR A 2 12.42 9.82 12.73
C THR A 2 12.15 8.58 11.88
N SER A 3 11.93 7.43 12.53
CA SER A 3 11.44 6.24 11.83
C SER A 3 10.19 6.65 11.06
N ALA A 4 10.29 6.70 9.72
CA ALA A 4 9.13 6.96 8.87
C ALA A 4 8.04 6.02 9.34
N ALA A 5 6.89 6.57 9.72
CA ALA A 5 5.81 5.81 10.34
C ALA A 5 5.55 4.56 9.50
N GLY A 6 5.90 3.39 10.04
CA GLY A 6 5.79 2.14 9.32
C GLY A 6 4.35 1.91 8.88
N PRO A 7 4.10 1.03 7.90
CA PRO A 7 2.76 0.77 7.39
C PRO A 7 1.72 0.49 8.50
N GLY A 8 2.14 -0.09 9.63
CA GLY A 8 1.28 -0.33 10.79
C GLY A 8 0.69 0.92 11.43
N THR A 9 1.43 2.04 11.47
CA THR A 9 0.95 3.30 12.05
C THR A 9 -0.14 3.94 11.21
N LEU A 10 -0.09 3.78 9.88
CA LEU A 10 -1.13 4.29 8.98
C LEU A 10 -2.48 3.67 9.30
N TRP A 11 -2.55 2.33 9.35
CA TRP A 11 -3.81 1.62 9.57
C TRP A 11 -4.38 1.84 10.97
N ALA A 12 -3.51 1.99 11.98
CA ALA A 12 -3.93 2.31 13.34
C ALA A 12 -4.72 3.62 13.46
N LEU A 13 -4.47 4.58 12.55
CA LEU A 13 -5.19 5.86 12.51
C LEU A 13 -6.32 5.86 11.47
N LEU A 14 -6.08 5.26 10.30
CA LEU A 14 -7.01 5.29 9.18
C LEU A 14 -8.28 4.46 9.47
N THR A 15 -8.14 3.25 10.01
CA THR A 15 -9.29 2.38 10.28
C THR A 15 -10.31 2.99 11.26
N PRO A 16 -9.92 3.50 12.45
CA PRO A 16 -10.89 4.15 13.33
C PRO A 16 -11.46 5.46 12.74
N LEU A 17 -10.69 6.18 11.92
CA LEU A 17 -11.19 7.35 11.20
C LEU A 17 -12.29 6.97 10.20
N LEU A 18 -12.09 5.91 9.40
CA LEU A 18 -13.11 5.41 8.46
C LEU A 18 -14.38 4.96 9.20
N ALA A 19 -14.23 4.24 10.31
CA ALA A 19 -15.35 3.84 11.15
C ALA A 19 -16.11 5.06 11.71
N LEU A 20 -15.41 6.09 12.17
CA LEU A 20 -16.03 7.33 12.64
C LEU A 20 -16.80 8.04 11.50
N LEU A 21 -16.17 8.19 10.33
CA LEU A 21 -16.77 8.86 9.17
C LEU A 21 -18.02 8.14 8.66
N ASP A 22 -18.05 6.81 8.71
CA ASP A 22 -19.25 6.01 8.41
C ASP A 22 -20.38 6.29 9.41
N ARG A 23 -20.06 6.29 10.72
CA ARG A 23 -21.06 6.56 11.77
C ARG A 23 -21.66 7.95 11.71
N VAL A 24 -20.94 8.95 11.20
CA VAL A 24 -21.46 10.32 11.00
C VAL A 24 -22.04 10.55 9.60
N GLY A 25 -22.08 9.52 8.75
CA GLY A 25 -22.69 9.58 7.42
C GLY A 25 -21.89 10.35 6.37
N LEU A 26 -20.59 10.55 6.57
CA LEU A 26 -19.71 11.25 5.62
C LEU A 26 -19.12 10.33 4.56
N VAL A 27 -18.97 9.04 4.87
CA VAL A 27 -18.56 7.99 3.93
C VAL A 27 -19.41 6.75 4.14
N THR A 28 -19.34 5.80 3.21
CA THR A 28 -19.91 4.46 3.38
C THR A 28 -18.76 3.49 3.56
N ALA A 29 -18.51 3.09 4.81
CA ALA A 29 -17.48 2.12 5.17
C ALA A 29 -18.00 1.15 6.25
N PRO A 30 -18.97 0.27 5.91
CA PRO A 30 -19.48 -0.72 6.84
C PRO A 30 -18.36 -1.60 7.38
N ALA A 31 -18.46 -2.00 8.65
CA ALA A 31 -17.44 -2.83 9.30
C ALA A 31 -17.15 -4.13 8.53
N GLU A 32 -18.17 -4.73 7.91
CA GLU A 32 -18.01 -5.93 7.07
C GLU A 32 -17.16 -5.67 5.82
N GLU A 33 -17.35 -4.52 5.15
CA GLU A 33 -16.54 -4.15 3.99
C GLU A 33 -15.11 -3.83 4.38
N LEU A 34 -14.90 -3.15 5.52
CA LEU A 34 -13.56 -2.92 6.06
C LEU A 34 -12.83 -4.24 6.38
N GLN A 35 -13.54 -5.22 6.93
CA GLN A 35 -12.98 -6.56 7.18
C GLN A 35 -12.61 -7.27 5.88
N LYS A 36 -13.46 -7.23 4.85
CA LYS A 36 -13.16 -7.81 3.52
C LYS A 36 -11.90 -7.18 2.90
N VAL A 37 -11.71 -5.87 3.08
CA VAL A 37 -10.49 -5.18 2.63
C VAL A 37 -9.28 -5.66 3.42
N ALA A 38 -9.37 -5.77 4.74
CA ALA A 38 -8.30 -6.29 5.60
C ALA A 38 -7.88 -7.70 5.16
N ASP A 39 -8.84 -8.62 4.99
CA ASP A 39 -8.57 -9.99 4.53
C ASP A 39 -7.86 -10.02 3.17
N ARG A 40 -8.21 -9.09 2.26
CA ARG A 40 -7.56 -8.99 0.94
C ARG A 40 -6.13 -8.46 1.04
N LEU A 41 -5.88 -7.52 1.95
CA LEU A 41 -4.53 -7.03 2.22
C LEU A 41 -3.68 -8.13 2.85
N ASP A 42 -4.21 -8.90 3.79
CA ASP A 42 -3.52 -10.01 4.44
C ASP A 42 -3.11 -11.09 3.43
N ARG A 43 -4.03 -11.53 2.57
CA ARG A 43 -3.70 -12.48 1.48
C ARG A 43 -2.60 -11.95 0.56
N THR A 44 -2.56 -10.64 0.32
CA THR A 44 -1.51 -10.02 -0.48
C THR A 44 -0.19 -10.02 0.28
N ALA A 45 -0.20 -9.69 1.57
CA ALA A 45 0.98 -9.73 2.43
C ALA A 45 1.57 -11.15 2.54
N GLU A 46 0.73 -12.16 2.73
CA GLU A 46 1.13 -13.57 2.74
C GLU A 46 1.80 -13.97 1.42
N ARG A 47 1.18 -13.67 0.28
CA ARG A 47 1.72 -14.00 -1.05
C ARG A 47 3.02 -13.25 -1.36
N CYS A 48 3.17 -12.04 -0.84
CA CYS A 48 4.37 -11.22 -1.00
C CYS A 48 5.41 -11.45 0.12
N GLY A 49 5.14 -12.35 1.06
CA GLY A 49 5.92 -12.52 2.28
C GLY A 49 7.37 -12.96 2.05
N PRO A 50 8.27 -12.68 3.00
CA PRO A 50 9.70 -12.98 2.86
C PRO A 50 9.98 -14.49 2.70
N ALA A 51 9.15 -15.34 3.30
CA ALA A 51 9.26 -16.80 3.22
C ALA A 51 8.84 -17.38 1.86
N ILE A 52 8.11 -16.62 1.03
CA ILE A 52 7.68 -17.08 -0.29
C ILE A 52 8.87 -17.05 -1.26
N ALA A 53 9.09 -18.14 -1.99
CA ALA A 53 10.18 -18.27 -2.95
C ALA A 53 10.09 -17.18 -4.04
N THR A 54 11.25 -16.73 -4.52
CA THR A 54 11.39 -15.56 -5.40
C THR A 54 10.52 -15.63 -6.64
N TYR A 55 10.53 -16.75 -7.36
CA TYR A 55 9.76 -16.91 -8.61
C TYR A 55 8.24 -16.83 -8.40
N SER A 56 7.74 -17.24 -7.24
CA SER A 56 6.31 -17.21 -6.88
C SER A 56 5.88 -15.94 -6.15
N ASN A 57 6.82 -15.08 -5.78
CA ASN A 57 6.55 -13.88 -4.98
C ASN A 57 6.49 -12.65 -5.90
N PRO A 58 5.29 -12.09 -6.17
CA PRO A 58 5.16 -10.97 -7.10
C PRO A 58 5.87 -9.70 -6.61
N ALA A 59 6.01 -9.49 -5.30
CA ALA A 59 6.75 -8.33 -4.78
C ALA A 59 8.26 -8.46 -5.04
N LYS A 60 8.83 -9.68 -4.94
CA LYS A 60 10.25 -9.91 -5.25
C LYS A 60 10.52 -9.80 -6.75
N THR A 61 9.62 -10.31 -7.58
CA THR A 61 9.69 -10.12 -9.04
C THR A 61 9.67 -8.63 -9.40
N LEU A 62 8.70 -7.88 -8.89
CA LEU A 62 8.62 -6.43 -9.11
C LEU A 62 9.87 -5.70 -8.61
N ALA A 63 10.38 -6.06 -7.42
CA ALA A 63 11.59 -5.45 -6.89
C ALA A 63 12.82 -5.67 -7.79
N ALA A 64 12.93 -6.84 -8.42
CA ALA A 64 14.00 -7.13 -9.38
C ALA A 64 13.85 -6.30 -10.66
N GLU A 65 12.64 -6.16 -11.19
CA GLU A 65 12.35 -5.31 -12.36
C GLU A 65 12.64 -3.82 -12.09
N LEU A 66 12.40 -3.38 -10.86
CA LEU A 66 12.69 -2.01 -10.40
C LEU A 66 14.16 -1.77 -10.05
N ALA A 67 15.00 -2.80 -9.95
CA ALA A 67 16.35 -2.66 -9.41
C ALA A 67 17.25 -1.78 -10.30
N ASP A 68 17.16 -1.97 -11.61
CA ASP A 68 17.99 -1.27 -12.59
C ASP A 68 17.16 -0.39 -13.53
N SER A 69 16.04 0.15 -13.03
CA SER A 69 15.16 1.01 -13.81
C SER A 69 14.77 2.30 -13.08
N LEU A 70 14.39 3.32 -13.85
CA LEU A 70 13.73 4.51 -13.36
C LEU A 70 12.24 4.40 -13.72
N PRO A 71 11.37 3.95 -12.79
CA PRO A 71 9.98 3.65 -13.13
C PRO A 71 9.20 4.93 -13.45
N LEU A 72 8.43 4.89 -14.54
CA LEU A 72 7.38 5.85 -14.85
C LEU A 72 6.05 5.33 -14.29
N LEU A 73 5.46 6.06 -13.34
CA LEU A 73 4.21 5.68 -12.69
C LEU A 73 3.03 6.37 -13.35
N TRP A 74 2.36 5.65 -14.23
CA TRP A 74 1.13 6.12 -14.87
C TRP A 74 -0.10 5.65 -14.10
N THR A 75 -0.97 6.57 -13.69
CA THR A 75 -2.22 6.26 -12.98
C THR A 75 -3.39 6.97 -13.62
N GLU A 76 -4.51 6.27 -13.74
CA GLU A 76 -5.75 6.81 -14.30
C GLU A 76 -6.91 6.67 -13.31
N GLY A 77 -7.71 7.73 -13.16
CA GLY A 77 -8.88 7.76 -12.30
C GLY A 77 -8.62 8.30 -10.89
N ALA A 78 -9.72 8.68 -10.22
CA ALA A 78 -9.68 9.41 -8.94
C ALA A 78 -9.01 8.61 -7.80
N ALA A 79 -9.18 7.29 -7.78
CA ALA A 79 -8.60 6.42 -6.75
C ALA A 79 -7.12 6.10 -7.01
N ALA A 80 -6.68 6.01 -8.27
CA ALA A 80 -5.34 5.56 -8.60
C ALA A 80 -4.28 6.65 -8.41
N GLY A 81 -4.63 7.93 -8.64
CA GLY A 81 -3.69 9.05 -8.52
C GLY A 81 -3.00 9.15 -7.14
N PRO A 82 -3.74 9.14 -6.02
CA PRO A 82 -3.15 9.11 -4.69
C PRO A 82 -2.28 7.86 -4.43
N VAL A 83 -2.68 6.70 -4.97
CA VAL A 83 -1.94 5.44 -4.82
C VAL A 83 -0.59 5.51 -5.52
N GLY A 84 -0.55 6.02 -6.77
CA GLY A 84 0.71 6.22 -7.51
C GLY A 84 1.67 7.15 -6.78
N ARG A 85 1.17 8.28 -6.26
CA ARG A 85 1.99 9.20 -5.46
C ARG A 85 2.52 8.56 -4.18
N ARG A 86 1.71 7.76 -3.47
CA ARG A 86 2.16 7.04 -2.29
C ARG A 86 3.24 6.02 -2.65
N PHE A 87 3.09 5.30 -3.77
CA PHE A 87 4.10 4.34 -4.22
C PHE A 87 5.42 5.01 -4.58
N ALA A 88 5.39 6.13 -5.31
CA ALA A 88 6.58 6.94 -5.61
C ALA A 88 7.30 7.38 -4.32
N ALA A 89 6.54 7.88 -3.33
CA ALA A 89 7.08 8.30 -2.05
C ALA A 89 7.72 7.11 -1.31
N VAL A 90 7.09 5.94 -1.29
CA VAL A 90 7.63 4.74 -0.65
C VAL A 90 8.93 4.26 -1.32
N LEU A 91 9.03 4.30 -2.65
CA LEU A 91 10.28 3.98 -3.35
C LEU A 91 11.41 4.94 -2.95
N SER A 92 11.11 6.23 -2.86
CA SER A 92 12.09 7.24 -2.44
C SER A 92 12.47 7.08 -0.97
N GLU A 93 11.51 6.90 -0.07
CA GLU A 93 11.70 6.81 1.38
C GLU A 93 12.40 5.51 1.81
N LEU A 94 12.04 4.37 1.23
CA LEU A 94 12.53 3.06 1.70
C LEU A 94 13.69 2.51 0.86
N ALA A 95 13.70 2.76 -0.45
CA ALA A 95 14.71 2.24 -1.36
C ALA A 95 15.69 3.31 -1.86
N GLY A 96 15.47 4.59 -1.53
CA GLY A 96 16.28 5.69 -2.04
C GLY A 96 16.15 5.89 -3.55
N ARG A 97 15.07 5.36 -4.17
CA ARG A 97 14.89 5.36 -5.63
C ARG A 97 13.85 6.39 -6.06
N PRO A 98 14.17 7.27 -7.04
CA PRO A 98 13.18 8.15 -7.63
C PRO A 98 12.23 7.39 -8.55
N ALA A 99 11.07 8.00 -8.83
CA ALA A 99 10.11 7.56 -9.84
C ALA A 99 9.57 8.81 -10.57
N LEU A 100 9.21 8.64 -11.86
CA LEU A 100 8.64 9.69 -12.72
C LEU A 100 7.11 9.65 -12.70
#